data_AF-A0AAV4X3B2-F1
#
_entry.id   AF-A0AAV4X3B2-F1
#
_cell.length_a   1.000
_cell.length_b   1.000
_cell.length_c   1.000
_cell.angle_alpha   90.00
_cell.angle_beta   90.00
_cell.angle_gamma   90.00
#
_symmetry.space_group_name_H-M   'P 1'
#
loop_
_entity.id
_entity.type
_entity.pdbx_description
1 polymer ?
#
loop_
_entity_poly.entity_id
_entity_poly.type
_entity_poly.pdbx_seq_one_letter_code
_entity_poly.pdbx_strand_id
1 'polypeptide(L)'
;MAREMFKNKKKFIMKRFDLHHSSKREQRAAYLEAKLLSTLKHPNIVTYLDSFYNSKGNLFIVMNYCECGDFHSFIKERNGVYFEEKEIINWFVQICMALKYLHDKGILHRDLKTQNIFLTKNKLVKVGDLGIAQVLKAAEVMATTFTSTPYYMNPEVLSGKPYNQKVFIKHEVFYL
;
A
#
# COMPACT_ATOMS: atom_id res chain seq x y z
N MET A 1 0.61 -9.34 11.10
CA MET A 1 -0.37 -8.58 11.91
C MET A 1 0.31 -7.31 12.45
N ALA A 2 -0.31 -6.14 12.29
CA ALA A 2 0.18 -4.88 12.84
C ALA A 2 -0.19 -4.73 14.32
N ARG A 3 0.70 -4.12 15.11
CA ARG A 3 0.48 -3.82 16.53
C ARG A 3 0.95 -2.42 16.86
N GLU A 4 0.22 -1.73 17.73
CA GLU A 4 0.67 -0.48 18.32
C GLU A 4 1.83 -0.71 19.28
N MET A 5 2.81 0.19 19.27
CA MET A 5 3.93 0.20 20.19
C MET A 5 4.17 1.60 20.73
N PHE A 6 4.62 1.66 21.97
CA PHE A 6 4.96 2.91 22.65
C PHE A 6 6.46 2.95 22.91
N LYS A 7 7.13 3.99 22.44
CA LYS A 7 8.53 4.27 22.75
C LYS A 7 8.71 5.77 22.93
N ASN A 8 9.35 6.19 24.03
CA ASN A 8 9.60 7.61 24.34
C ASN A 8 8.34 8.50 24.24
N LYS A 9 7.21 8.04 24.80
CA LYS A 9 5.89 8.72 24.74
C LYS A 9 5.32 8.92 23.33
N LYS A 10 5.88 8.28 22.30
CA LYS A 10 5.36 8.29 20.92
C LYS A 10 4.81 6.91 20.56
N LYS A 11 3.70 6.91 19.83
CA LYS A 11 3.09 5.71 19.24
C LYS A 11 3.70 5.39 17.89
N PHE A 12 3.82 4.09 17.62
CA PHE A 12 4.29 3.53 16.36
C PHE A 12 3.44 2.32 15.98
N ILE A 13 3.43 1.98 14.69
CA ILE A 13 2.92 0.70 14.23
C ILE A 13 4.09 -0.22 13.93
N MET A 14 3.99 -1.46 14.39
CA MET A 14 4.90 -2.53 14.06
C MET A 14 4.15 -3.65 13.32
N LYS A 15 4.46 -3.83 12.04
CA LYS A 15 3.92 -4.92 11.21
C LYS A 15 4.83 -6.13 11.36
N ARG A 16 4.31 -7.22 11.93
CA ARG A 16 5.01 -8.50 12.05
C ARG A 16 4.72 -9.41 10.85
N PHE A 17 5.78 -9.94 10.26
CA PHE A 17 5.76 -11.02 9.27
C PHE A 17 6.37 -12.27 9.88
N ASP A 18 5.58 -13.34 9.94
CA ASP A 18 6.08 -14.65 10.36
C ASP A 18 6.79 -15.28 9.17
N LEU A 19 8.11 -15.41 9.24
CA LEU A 19 8.89 -15.93 8.11
C LEU A 19 9.11 -17.43 8.22
N HIS A 20 9.00 -17.99 9.43
CA HIS A 20 9.30 -19.39 9.69
C HIS A 20 8.22 -20.33 9.14
N HIS A 21 6.97 -19.88 9.14
CA HIS A 21 5.84 -20.65 8.58
C HIS A 21 5.38 -20.13 7.21
N SER A 22 6.05 -19.11 6.67
CA SER A 22 5.75 -18.55 5.36
C SER A 22 6.54 -19.24 4.26
N SER A 23 5.92 -19.31 3.08
CA SER A 23 6.60 -19.76 1.85
C SER A 23 7.80 -18.86 1.53
N LYS A 24 8.81 -19.40 0.81
CA LYS A 24 9.96 -18.60 0.33
C LYS A 24 9.52 -17.34 -0.42
N ARG A 25 8.38 -17.41 -1.09
CA ARG A 25 7.78 -16.29 -1.82
C ARG A 25 7.26 -15.20 -0.89
N GLU A 26 6.51 -15.55 0.14
CA GLU A 26 6.02 -14.60 1.14
C GLU A 26 7.19 -13.95 1.89
N GLN A 27 8.24 -14.72 2.20
CA GLN A 27 9.45 -14.20 2.81
C GLN A 27 10.13 -13.16 1.90
N ARG A 28 10.27 -13.47 0.61
CA ARG A 28 10.80 -12.53 -0.39
C ARG A 28 9.91 -11.29 -0.54
N ALA A 29 8.59 -11.46 -0.51
CA ALA A 29 7.64 -10.36 -0.58
C ALA A 29 7.80 -9.39 0.60
N ALA A 30 7.86 -9.92 1.83
CA ALA A 30 8.02 -9.12 3.04
C ALA A 30 9.36 -8.36 3.05
N TYR A 31 10.45 -9.00 2.59
CA TYR A 31 11.74 -8.34 2.45
C TYR A 31 11.71 -7.21 1.41
N LEU A 32 11.11 -7.45 0.24
CA LEU A 32 10.96 -6.43 -0.80
C LEU A 32 10.06 -5.28 -0.33
N GLU A 33 9.05 -5.55 0.50
CA GLU A 33 8.21 -4.54 1.13
C GLU A 33 9.00 -3.64 2.08
N ALA A 34 9.76 -4.22 3.00
CA ALA A 34 10.63 -3.45 3.89
C ALA A 34 11.63 -2.59 3.09
N LYS A 35 12.25 -3.18 2.07
CA LYS A 35 13.23 -2.50 1.22
C LYS A 35 12.59 -1.38 0.39
N LEU A 36 11.40 -1.58 -0.16
CA LEU A 36 10.73 -0.54 -0.93
C LEU A 36 10.31 0.61 -0.01
N LEU A 37 9.63 0.30 1.11
CA LEU A 37 9.16 1.29 2.06
C LEU A 37 10.29 2.18 2.60
N SER A 38 11.47 1.62 2.84
CA SER A 38 12.63 2.39 3.33
C SER A 38 13.14 3.43 2.33
N THR A 39 12.83 3.29 1.03
CA THR A 39 13.21 4.25 -0.02
C THR A 39 12.19 5.37 -0.23
N LEU A 40 10.97 5.24 0.32
CA LEU A 40 9.89 6.19 0.06
C LEU A 40 9.86 7.30 1.09
N LYS A 41 9.87 8.55 0.61
CA LYS A 41 9.78 9.75 1.44
C LYS A 41 8.79 10.72 0.79
N HIS A 42 7.55 10.72 1.30
CA HIS A 42 6.49 11.60 0.81
C HIS A 42 5.52 11.94 1.95
N PRO A 43 5.01 13.19 2.06
CA PRO A 43 4.08 13.57 3.11
C PRO A 43 2.79 12.75 3.13
N ASN A 44 2.34 12.21 1.99
CA ASN A 44 1.13 11.40 1.89
C ASN A 44 1.36 9.88 1.79
N ILE A 45 2.57 9.41 2.10
CA ILE A 45 2.87 7.98 2.23
C ILE A 45 3.20 7.68 3.70
N VAL A 46 2.80 6.50 4.18
CA VAL A 46 3.15 6.03 5.53
C VAL A 46 4.67 6.06 5.71
N THR A 47 5.13 6.74 6.75
CA THR A 47 6.55 6.91 7.02
C THR A 47 7.15 5.64 7.59
N TYR A 48 8.04 5.01 6.84
CA TYR A 48 8.93 3.96 7.34
C TYR A 48 9.93 4.53 8.34
N LEU A 49 10.19 3.81 9.43
CA LEU A 49 11.16 4.22 10.45
C LEU A 49 12.33 3.24 10.52
N ASP A 50 12.04 1.94 10.59
CA ASP A 50 13.05 0.90 10.76
C ASP A 50 12.49 -0.48 10.41
N SER A 51 13.36 -1.48 10.24
CA SER A 51 12.98 -2.88 10.17
C SER A 51 14.07 -3.79 10.71
N PHE A 52 13.68 -4.81 11.47
CA PHE A 52 14.62 -5.73 12.10
C PHE A 52 14.05 -7.15 12.21
N TYR A 53 14.93 -8.11 12.44
CA TYR A 53 14.58 -9.50 12.71
C TYR A 53 14.65 -9.78 14.21
N ASN A 54 13.75 -10.62 14.72
CA ASN A 54 13.90 -11.15 16.08
C ASN A 54 14.71 -12.46 16.09
N SER A 55 14.99 -12.98 17.29
CA SER A 55 15.70 -14.26 17.48
C SER A 55 15.00 -15.48 16.87
N LYS A 56 13.70 -15.37 16.57
CA LYS A 56 12.91 -16.42 15.91
C LYS A 56 12.88 -16.27 14.38
N GLY A 57 13.62 -15.32 13.81
CA GLY A 57 13.66 -15.08 12.36
C GLY A 57 12.47 -14.31 11.79
N ASN A 58 11.58 -13.78 12.63
CA ASN A 58 10.44 -12.98 12.16
C ASN A 58 10.88 -11.56 11.83
N LEU A 59 10.37 -11.02 10.72
CA LEU A 59 10.62 -9.64 10.28
C LEU A 59 9.59 -8.70 10.91
N PHE A 60 10.08 -7.58 11.42
CA PHE A 60 9.28 -6.49 11.94
C PHE A 60 9.57 -5.22 11.16
N ILE A 61 8.52 -4.55 10.69
CA ILE A 61 8.61 -3.24 10.04
C ILE A 61 7.96 -2.21 10.96
N VAL A 62 8.70 -1.15 11.27
CA VAL A 62 8.27 -0.05 12.15
C VAL A 62 7.93 1.17 11.32
N MET A 63 6.76 1.75 11.58
CA MET A 63 6.24 2.91 10.87
C MET A 63 5.55 3.89 11.81
N ASN A 64 5.34 5.14 11.36
CA ASN A 64 4.58 6.10 12.14
C ASN A 64 3.12 5.65 12.33
N TYR A 65 2.61 5.87 13.54
CA TYR A 65 1.20 5.69 13.86
C TYR A 65 0.36 6.83 13.29
N CYS A 66 -0.78 6.49 12.69
CA CYS A 66 -1.78 7.44 12.22
C CYS A 66 -2.94 7.46 13.21
N GLU A 67 -3.17 8.61 13.86
CA GLU A 67 -3.99 8.68 15.07
C GLU A 67 -5.49 8.48 14.83
N CYS A 68 -5.96 8.73 13.62
CA CYS A 68 -7.37 8.57 13.25
C CYS A 68 -7.65 7.23 12.57
N GLY A 69 -6.68 6.29 12.59
CA GLY A 69 -6.84 4.98 11.99
C GLY A 69 -6.94 5.01 10.46
N ASP A 70 -7.56 3.97 9.91
CA ASP A 70 -7.80 3.82 8.47
C ASP A 70 -9.14 4.44 8.05
N PHE A 71 -9.25 4.80 6.77
CA PHE A 71 -10.43 5.44 6.20
C PHE A 71 -11.67 4.56 6.29
N HIS A 72 -11.53 3.23 6.24
CA HIS A 72 -12.69 2.33 6.32
C HIS A 72 -13.36 2.45 7.70
N SER A 73 -12.56 2.39 8.77
CA SER A 73 -13.01 2.60 10.13
C SER A 73 -13.56 4.01 10.33
N PHE A 74 -12.84 5.03 9.84
CA PHE A 74 -13.23 6.44 9.95
C PHE A 74 -14.57 6.76 9.27
N ILE A 75 -14.83 6.20 8.07
CA ILE A 75 -16.12 6.36 7.38
C ILE A 75 -17.23 5.62 8.16
N LYS A 76 -16.95 4.41 8.65
CA LYS A 76 -17.94 3.61 9.38
C LYS A 76 -18.40 4.30 10.67
N GLU A 77 -17.49 4.97 11.38
CA GLU A 77 -17.78 5.72 12.61
C GLU A 77 -18.75 6.91 12.40
N ARG A 78 -18.90 7.40 11.16
CA ARG A 78 -19.86 8.47 10.85
C ARG A 78 -21.31 8.04 10.87
N ASN A 79 -21.59 6.74 10.96
CA ASN A 79 -22.94 6.19 11.09
C ASN A 79 -23.95 6.78 10.07
N GLY A 80 -23.53 6.88 8.80
CA GLY A 80 -24.36 7.40 7.70
C GLY A 80 -24.34 8.92 7.50
N VAL A 81 -23.64 9.69 8.34
CA VAL A 81 -23.49 11.14 8.15
C VAL A 81 -22.40 11.43 7.11
N TYR A 82 -22.79 12.05 6.00
CA TYR A 82 -21.86 12.45 4.93
C TYR A 82 -20.81 13.45 5.40
N PHE A 83 -19.68 13.49 4.68
CA PHE A 83 -18.65 14.52 4.83
C PHE A 83 -18.95 15.71 3.94
N GLU A 84 -18.40 16.87 4.29
CA GLU A 84 -18.43 18.01 3.40
C GLU A 84 -17.60 17.73 2.15
N GLU A 85 -18.08 18.17 0.99
CA GLU A 85 -17.39 17.99 -0.29
C GLU A 85 -15.94 18.51 -0.25
N LYS A 86 -15.73 19.64 0.43
CA LYS A 86 -14.41 20.24 0.63
C LYS A 86 -13.44 19.29 1.35
N GLU A 87 -13.91 18.54 2.35
CA GLU A 87 -13.07 17.56 3.05
C GLU A 87 -12.71 16.38 2.15
N ILE A 88 -13.70 15.88 1.41
CA ILE A 88 -13.52 14.78 0.45
C ILE A 88 -12.49 15.16 -0.61
N ILE A 89 -12.61 16.35 -1.21
CA ILE A 89 -11.67 16.86 -2.21
C ILE A 89 -10.26 16.97 -1.61
N ASN A 90 -10.12 17.50 -0.40
CA ASN A 90 -8.81 17.62 0.26
C ASN A 90 -8.14 16.27 0.51
N TRP A 91 -8.89 15.23 0.88
CA TRP A 91 -8.34 13.88 1.02
C TRP A 91 -8.00 13.26 -0.33
N PHE A 92 -8.89 13.42 -1.32
CA PHE A 92 -8.68 12.91 -2.67
C PHE A 92 -7.41 13.47 -3.31
N VAL A 93 -7.19 14.79 -3.21
CA VAL A 93 -5.97 15.43 -3.72
C VAL A 93 -4.72 14.84 -3.05
N GLN A 94 -4.74 14.62 -1.74
CA GLN A 94 -3.61 14.01 -1.02
C GLN A 94 -3.34 12.56 -1.45
N ILE A 95 -4.38 11.77 -1.71
CA ILE A 95 -4.26 10.42 -2.27
C ILE A 95 -3.63 10.50 -3.67
N CYS A 96 -4.12 11.40 -4.54
CA CYS A 96 -3.55 11.61 -5.86
C CYS A 96 -2.08 12.03 -5.82
N MET A 97 -1.68 12.88 -4.87
CA MET A 97 -0.27 13.25 -4.67
C MET A 97 0.60 12.04 -4.28
N ALA A 98 0.11 11.18 -3.38
CA ALA A 98 0.81 9.94 -3.02
C ALA A 98 0.97 9.00 -4.22
N LEU A 99 -0.10 8.78 -4.98
CA LEU A 99 -0.10 7.92 -6.16
C LEU A 99 0.82 8.47 -7.25
N LYS A 100 0.74 9.77 -7.53
CA LYS A 100 1.64 10.44 -8.47
C LYS A 100 3.10 10.20 -8.07
N TYR A 101 3.45 10.39 -6.81
CA TYR A 101 4.81 10.15 -6.33
C TYR A 101 5.26 8.68 -6.54
N LEU A 102 4.38 7.71 -6.30
CA LEU A 102 4.67 6.30 -6.56
C LEU A 102 4.87 6.05 -8.06
N HIS A 103 3.98 6.57 -8.89
CA HIS A 103 3.99 6.40 -10.35
C HIS A 103 5.22 7.06 -10.99
N ASP A 104 5.62 8.24 -10.53
CA ASP A 104 6.85 8.92 -10.98
C ASP A 104 8.11 8.10 -10.68
N LYS A 105 8.03 7.16 -9.71
CA LYS A 105 9.08 6.19 -9.38
C LYS A 105 8.87 4.82 -10.03
N GLY A 106 7.88 4.67 -10.91
CA GLY A 106 7.54 3.40 -11.57
C GLY A 106 6.92 2.36 -10.63
N ILE A 107 6.39 2.79 -9.48
CA ILE A 107 5.79 1.91 -8.47
C ILE A 107 4.27 1.94 -8.63
N LEU A 108 3.65 0.78 -8.67
CA LEU A 108 2.20 0.62 -8.58
C LEU A 108 1.81 0.14 -7.19
N HIS A 109 0.74 0.71 -6.64
CA HIS A 109 0.26 0.34 -5.32
C HIS A 109 -0.45 -1.01 -5.33
N ARG A 110 -1.30 -1.26 -6.35
CA ARG A 110 -2.04 -2.53 -6.57
C ARG A 110 -2.96 -3.04 -5.46
N ASP A 111 -3.12 -2.31 -4.36
CA ASP A 111 -4.02 -2.66 -3.25
C ASP A 111 -4.59 -1.38 -2.62
N LEU A 112 -4.90 -0.39 -3.46
CA LEU A 112 -5.47 0.86 -2.98
C LEU A 112 -6.91 0.62 -2.55
N LYS A 113 -7.16 0.73 -1.25
CA LYS A 113 -8.47 0.57 -0.62
C LYS A 113 -8.52 1.36 0.68
N THR A 114 -9.72 1.61 1.19
CA THR A 114 -9.93 2.44 2.38
C THR A 114 -9.24 1.87 3.64
N GLN A 115 -8.99 0.56 3.73
CA GLN A 115 -8.22 -0.03 4.84
C GLN A 115 -6.70 0.27 4.77
N ASN A 116 -6.19 0.69 3.61
CA ASN A 116 -4.78 1.00 3.36
C ASN A 116 -4.52 2.51 3.26
N ILE A 117 -5.54 3.33 3.49
CA ILE A 117 -5.46 4.79 3.53
C ILE A 117 -5.70 5.20 4.98
N PHE A 118 -4.71 5.84 5.59
CA PHE A 118 -4.73 6.23 6.99
C PHE A 118 -4.86 7.74 7.15
N LEU A 119 -5.41 8.17 8.27
CA LEU A 119 -5.57 9.58 8.60
C LEU A 119 -4.82 9.93 9.89
N THR A 120 -4.07 11.02 9.85
CA THR A 120 -3.43 11.59 11.05
C THR A 120 -4.38 12.57 11.74
N LYS A 121 -4.10 12.90 13.01
CA LYS A 121 -4.88 13.91 13.76
C LYS A 121 -4.93 15.28 13.08
N ASN A 122 -3.94 15.61 12.25
CA ASN A 122 -3.86 16.87 11.51
C ASN A 122 -4.57 16.80 10.15
N LYS A 123 -5.46 15.82 9.94
CA LYS A 123 -6.18 15.55 8.68
C LYS A 123 -5.27 15.27 7.47
N LEU A 124 -4.02 14.88 7.69
CA LEU A 124 -3.13 14.43 6.62
C LEU A 124 -3.39 12.97 6.30
N VAL A 125 -3.58 12.68 5.01
CA VAL A 125 -3.73 11.33 4.47
C VAL A 125 -2.36 10.68 4.33
N LYS A 126 -2.29 9.39 4.69
CA LYS A 126 -1.13 8.53 4.58
C LYS A 126 -1.52 7.24 3.86
N VAL A 127 -1.04 7.06 2.63
CA VAL A 127 -1.22 5.82 1.87
C VAL A 127 -0.17 4.81 2.31
N GLY A 128 -0.60 3.58 2.63
CA GLY A 128 0.27 2.49 3.09
C GLY A 128 -0.01 1.16 2.40
N ASP A 129 0.77 0.14 2.74
CA ASP A 129 0.66 -1.24 2.24
C ASP A 129 0.70 -1.37 0.69
N LEU A 130 1.91 -1.32 0.13
CA LEU A 130 2.17 -1.19 -1.32
C LEU A 130 1.89 -2.46 -2.16
N GLY A 131 1.05 -3.39 -1.68
CA GLY A 131 0.57 -4.53 -2.47
C GLY A 131 1.68 -5.41 -3.11
N ILE A 132 2.92 -5.38 -2.61
CA ILE A 132 4.07 -6.04 -3.27
C ILE A 132 3.87 -7.55 -3.37
N ALA A 133 3.22 -8.16 -2.37
CA ALA A 133 2.84 -9.57 -2.42
C ALA A 133 1.93 -9.90 -3.63
N GLN A 134 1.06 -8.97 -4.02
CA GLN A 134 0.21 -9.10 -5.22
C GLN A 134 1.03 -8.95 -6.51
N VAL A 135 2.04 -8.08 -6.52
CA VAL A 135 2.96 -7.93 -7.67
C VAL A 135 3.66 -9.24 -7.99
N LEU A 136 4.24 -9.88 -6.97
CA LEU A 136 4.92 -11.16 -7.12
C LEU A 136 3.96 -12.29 -7.50
N LYS A 137 2.72 -12.25 -6.99
CA LYS A 137 1.65 -13.19 -7.40
C LYS A 137 1.35 -13.09 -8.87
N ALA A 138 1.10 -11.88 -9.36
CA ALA A 138 0.76 -11.64 -10.74
C ALA A 138 1.93 -12.00 -11.67
N ALA A 139 3.17 -11.67 -11.30
CA ALA A 139 4.35 -12.02 -12.09
C ALA A 139 4.55 -13.55 -12.21
N GLU A 140 4.31 -14.30 -11.12
CA GLU A 140 4.39 -15.75 -11.16
C GLU A 140 3.23 -16.37 -11.94
N VAL A 141 1.99 -15.92 -11.71
CA VAL A 141 0.84 -16.36 -12.51
C VAL A 141 1.10 -16.08 -13.99
N MET A 142 1.61 -14.90 -14.35
CA MET A 142 2.00 -14.61 -15.73
C MET A 142 3.13 -15.50 -16.22
N ALA A 143 4.16 -15.78 -15.41
CA ALA A 143 5.24 -16.69 -15.80
C ALA A 143 4.75 -18.15 -16.00
N THR A 144 3.75 -18.59 -15.24
CA THR A 144 3.13 -19.92 -15.37
C THR A 144 2.00 -20.00 -16.39
N THR A 145 1.35 -18.87 -16.72
CA THR A 145 0.33 -18.77 -17.81
C THR A 145 0.90 -18.26 -19.12
N PHE A 146 2.17 -17.85 -19.19
CA PHE A 146 2.86 -17.64 -20.48
C PHE A 146 3.11 -18.96 -21.23
N THR A 147 2.77 -20.11 -20.63
CA THR A 147 2.58 -21.39 -21.32
C THR A 147 1.12 -21.68 -21.71
N SER A 148 0.15 -20.86 -21.29
CA SER A 148 -1.28 -20.98 -21.64
C SER A 148 -2.13 -19.77 -21.16
N THR A 149 -2.34 -18.82 -22.09
CA THR A 149 -3.41 -17.79 -22.22
C THR A 149 -3.95 -17.02 -20.97
N PRO A 150 -3.74 -15.69 -20.84
CA PRO A 150 -4.29 -14.94 -19.71
C PRO A 150 -5.55 -14.11 -20.07
N TYR A 151 -6.67 -14.44 -19.39
CA TYR A 151 -7.96 -13.74 -19.45
C TYR A 151 -8.02 -12.38 -18.72
N TYR A 152 -6.91 -11.95 -18.10
CA TYR A 152 -6.87 -10.76 -17.23
C TYR A 152 -6.10 -9.58 -17.85
N MET A 153 -5.80 -9.68 -19.14
CA MET A 153 -5.01 -8.68 -19.86
C MET A 153 -5.94 -7.69 -20.57
N ASN A 154 -5.80 -6.40 -20.26
CA ASN A 154 -6.53 -5.33 -20.93
C ASN A 154 -6.21 -5.40 -22.45
N PRO A 155 -7.19 -5.32 -23.38
CA PRO A 155 -6.98 -5.51 -24.83
C PRO A 155 -5.86 -4.65 -25.45
N GLU A 156 -5.52 -3.51 -24.85
CA GLU A 156 -4.39 -2.67 -25.28
C GLU A 156 -3.01 -3.33 -25.04
N VAL A 157 -2.90 -4.18 -24.01
CA VAL A 157 -1.70 -4.97 -23.70
C VAL A 157 -1.55 -6.15 -24.66
N LEU A 158 -2.69 -6.76 -25.07
CA LEU A 158 -2.72 -7.81 -26.09
C LEU A 158 -2.38 -7.29 -27.50
N SER A 159 -2.51 -5.98 -27.73
CA SER A 159 -2.26 -5.34 -29.04
C SER A 159 -0.87 -4.69 -29.17
N GLY A 160 0.04 -4.94 -28.23
CA GLY A 160 1.45 -4.53 -28.33
C GLY A 160 1.70 -3.01 -28.31
N LYS A 161 0.71 -2.22 -27.87
CA LYS A 161 0.86 -0.76 -27.80
C LYS A 161 1.73 -0.35 -26.60
N PRO A 162 2.53 0.73 -26.72
CA PRO A 162 3.35 1.22 -25.63
C PRO A 162 2.49 1.62 -24.43
N TYR A 163 2.82 1.03 -23.29
CA TYR A 163 2.19 1.24 -22.00
C TYR A 163 2.35 2.71 -21.56
N ASN A 164 1.26 3.44 -21.34
CA ASN A 164 1.32 4.89 -21.02
C ASN A 164 0.69 5.23 -19.66
N GLN A 165 1.12 6.38 -19.08
CA GLN A 165 0.66 6.94 -17.79
C GLN A 165 -0.88 7.03 -17.63
N LYS A 166 -1.65 7.10 -18.72
CA LYS A 166 -3.12 7.22 -18.65
C LYS A 166 -3.82 5.90 -18.32
N VAL A 167 -3.25 4.76 -18.73
CA VAL A 167 -3.78 3.42 -18.39
C VAL A 167 -3.56 3.11 -16.90
N PHE A 168 -2.44 3.57 -16.33
CA PHE A 168 -2.12 3.41 -14.91
C PHE A 168 -3.16 4.07 -13.98
N ILE A 169 -3.59 5.30 -14.30
CA ILE A 169 -4.59 6.02 -13.51
C ILE A 169 -5.96 5.32 -13.58
N LYS A 170 -6.35 4.81 -14.77
CA LYS A 170 -7.61 4.07 -14.92
C LYS A 170 -7.65 2.77 -14.09
N HIS A 171 -6.53 2.07 -13.95
CA HIS A 171 -6.53 0.78 -13.26
C HIS A 171 -6.53 0.91 -11.72
N GLU A 172 -6.09 2.04 -11.16
CA GLU A 172 -6.03 2.27 -9.71
C GLU A 172 -7.16 3.16 -9.17
N VAL A 173 -7.74 4.05 -9.99
CA VAL A 173 -8.78 5.00 -9.53
C VAL A 173 -10.21 4.46 -9.69
N PHE A 174 -10.47 3.50 -10.60
CA PHE A 174 -11.82 2.94 -10.82
C PHE A 174 -12.30 1.95 -9.74
N TYR A 175 -11.49 1.69 -8.70
CA TYR A 175 -11.85 0.82 -7.58
C TYR A 175 -12.06 1.57 -6.25
N LEU A 176 -12.07 2.91 -6.28
CA LEU A 176 -12.59 3.76 -5.20
C LEU A 176 -14.04 4.12 -5.50
#